data_AF-A0A0U4WEP7-F1
#
_entry.id   AF-A0A0U4WEP7-F1
#
_cell.length_a   1.000
_cell.length_b   1.000
_cell.length_c   1.000
_cell.angle_alpha   90.00
_cell.angle_beta   90.00
_cell.angle_gamma   90.00
#
_symmetry.space_group_name_H-M   'P 1'
#
loop_
_entity.id
_entity.type
_entity.pdbx_description
1 polymer ?
#
loop_
_entity_poly.entity_id
_entity_poly.type
_entity_poly.pdbx_seq_one_letter_code
_entity_poly.pdbx_strand_id
1 'polypeptide(L)'
;MADTKIVSGSEYDCLVVGPSVVVDENIKREINNALDQGKRVLFDNQPGQQVATENAAKALGMSVEADALMVHKPKDATGLLMTPVDRPRQSDALSESKVASNKKQETENTIENVFGI
;
A
#
# COMPACT_ATOMS: atom_id res chain seq x y z
N MET A 1 24.50 9.57 -8.31
CA MET A 1 23.82 9.23 -7.04
C MET A 1 22.63 10.16 -6.94
N ALA A 2 21.42 9.64 -6.75
CA ALA A 2 20.24 10.50 -6.63
C ALA A 2 20.22 11.11 -5.22
N ASP A 3 20.23 12.44 -5.14
CA ASP A 3 20.10 13.15 -3.87
C ASP A 3 18.70 12.91 -3.29
N THR A 4 18.65 12.30 -2.11
CA THR A 4 17.41 12.15 -1.34
C THR A 4 16.94 13.54 -0.93
N LYS A 5 15.95 14.08 -1.66
CA LYS A 5 15.36 15.39 -1.36
C LYS A 5 14.34 15.23 -0.22
N ILE A 6 14.63 15.85 0.92
CA ILE A 6 13.68 15.97 2.03
C ILE A 6 12.79 17.19 1.75
N VAL A 7 11.48 16.99 1.62
CA VAL A 7 10.48 18.06 1.46
C VAL A 7 9.91 18.37 2.84
N SER A 8 9.95 19.63 3.25
CA SER A 8 9.57 20.07 4.60
C SER A 8 8.06 19.94 4.91
N GLY A 9 7.78 19.56 6.16
CA GLY A 9 6.55 19.01 6.72
C GLY A 9 5.23 19.79 6.70
N SER A 10 4.95 20.78 5.84
CA SER A 10 3.63 21.45 5.86
C SER A 10 2.65 21.03 4.75
N GLU A 11 3.11 20.38 3.67
CA GLU A 11 2.27 20.22 2.46
C GLU A 11 1.77 18.79 2.19
N TYR A 12 2.23 17.80 2.96
CA TYR A 12 1.92 16.39 2.70
C TYR A 12 1.22 15.69 3.86
N ASP A 13 0.24 14.84 3.55
CA ASP A 13 -0.45 13.95 4.50
C ASP A 13 0.33 12.65 4.78
N CYS A 14 1.25 12.29 3.88
CA CYS A 14 1.99 11.02 3.92
C CYS A 14 3.47 11.23 3.58
N LEU A 15 4.36 10.69 4.41
CA LEU A 15 5.81 10.57 4.14
C LEU A 15 6.09 9.16 3.61
N VAL A 16 6.69 9.05 2.42
CA VAL A 16 7.04 7.74 1.83
C VAL A 16 8.54 7.49 2.00
N VAL A 17 8.88 6.40 2.69
CA VAL A 17 10.24 5.89 2.86
C VAL A 17 10.45 4.74 1.87
N GLY A 18 11.04 5.05 0.73
CA GLY A 18 11.27 4.08 -0.34
C GLY A 18 12.43 3.11 -0.07
N PRO A 19 12.61 2.11 -0.95
CA PRO A 19 13.58 1.02 -0.75
C PRO A 19 15.05 1.48 -0.86
N SER A 20 15.31 2.63 -1.50
CA SER A 20 16.65 3.19 -1.62
C SER A 20 17.04 4.10 -0.46
N VAL A 21 16.14 4.32 0.51
CA VAL A 21 16.41 5.20 1.66
C VAL A 21 17.15 4.42 2.74
N VAL A 22 18.28 4.97 3.18
CA VAL A 22 19.01 4.48 4.36
C VAL A 22 18.49 5.22 5.59
N VAL A 23 17.94 4.48 6.56
CA VAL A 23 17.41 5.05 7.80
C VAL A 23 18.56 5.38 8.77
N ASP A 24 18.98 6.63 8.77
CA ASP A 24 19.91 7.23 9.73
C ASP A 24 19.17 8.07 10.80
N GLU A 25 19.90 8.67 11.73
CA GLU A 25 19.31 9.49 12.81
C GLU A 25 18.52 10.71 12.31
N ASN A 26 18.86 11.27 11.15
CA ASN A 26 18.11 12.39 10.58
C ASN A 26 16.77 11.91 10.01
N ILE A 27 16.79 10.78 9.29
CA ILE A 27 15.58 10.15 8.76
C ILE A 27 14.67 9.67 9.89
N LYS A 28 15.23 9.08 10.95
CA LYS A 28 14.47 8.71 12.16
C LYS A 28 13.77 9.92 12.76
N ARG A 29 14.48 11.05 12.91
CA ARG A 29 13.88 12.28 13.45
C ARG A 29 12.74 12.78 12.57
N GLU A 30 12.90 12.73 11.25
CA GLU A 30 11.85 13.16 10.31
C GLU A 30 10.61 12.26 10.36
N ILE A 31 10.81 10.93 10.43
CA ILE A 31 9.73 9.96 10.60
C ILE A 31 8.96 10.24 11.90
N ASN A 32 9.66 10.42 13.02
CA ASN A 32 9.04 10.72 14.30
C ASN A 32 8.29 12.07 14.28
N ASN A 33 8.89 13.11 13.70
CA ASN A 33 8.25 14.42 13.54
C ASN A 33 6.95 14.31 12.71
N ALA A 34 6.97 13.56 11.62
CA ALA A 34 5.78 13.35 10.80
C ALA A 34 4.67 12.63 11.59
N LEU A 35 5.02 11.58 12.34
CA LEU A 35 4.07 10.85 13.19
C LEU A 35 3.49 11.72 14.30
N ASP A 36 4.31 12.56 14.93
CA ASP A 36 3.86 13.49 15.98
C ASP A 36 2.96 14.62 15.46
N GLN A 37 3.12 15.00 14.19
CA GLN A 37 2.20 15.89 13.48
C GLN A 37 0.90 15.19 13.05
N GLY A 38 0.73 13.90 13.36
CA GLY A 38 -0.45 13.12 12.98
C GLY A 38 -0.46 12.68 11.52
N LYS A 39 0.68 12.76 10.82
CA LYS A 39 0.82 12.30 9.44
C LYS A 39 0.98 10.79 9.37
N ARG A 40 0.83 10.26 8.15
CA ARG A 40 1.11 8.86 7.84
C ARG A 40 2.54 8.71 7.35
N VAL A 41 3.15 7.58 7.66
CA VAL A 41 4.46 7.17 7.14
C VAL A 41 4.27 5.84 6.42
N LEU A 42 4.63 5.77 5.15
CA LEU A 42 4.59 4.56 4.34
C LEU A 42 6.02 4.09 4.09
N PHE A 43 6.39 2.93 4.64
CA PHE A 43 7.59 2.22 4.26
C PHE A 43 7.27 1.41 3.00
N ASP A 44 7.72 1.91 1.85
CA ASP A 44 7.47 1.33 0.54
C ASP A 44 8.65 0.45 0.12
N ASN A 45 8.34 -0.72 -0.42
CA ASN A 45 9.32 -1.76 -0.68
C ASN A 45 9.26 -2.30 -2.09
N GLN A 46 10.40 -2.78 -2.59
CA GLN A 46 10.36 -3.71 -3.72
C GLN A 46 9.87 -5.09 -3.22
N PRO A 47 8.98 -5.75 -3.97
CA PRO A 47 8.52 -7.10 -3.62
C PRO A 47 9.69 -8.04 -3.33
N GLY A 48 9.61 -8.79 -2.22
CA GLY A 48 10.60 -9.80 -1.85
C GLY A 48 11.93 -9.28 -1.27
N GLN A 49 12.11 -7.97 -1.07
CA GLN A 49 13.37 -7.42 -0.53
C GLN A 49 13.37 -7.18 0.98
N GLN A 50 12.24 -7.30 1.69
CA GLN A 50 12.11 -7.09 3.16
C GLN A 50 12.63 -5.72 3.72
N VAL A 51 13.07 -4.79 2.85
CA VAL A 51 13.61 -3.48 3.24
C VAL A 51 12.63 -2.58 4.03
N ALA A 52 11.31 -2.67 3.86
CA ALA A 52 10.31 -1.92 4.61
C ALA A 52 10.24 -2.39 6.06
N THR A 53 10.30 -3.70 6.28
CA THR A 53 10.41 -4.31 7.61
C THR A 53 11.71 -3.85 8.29
N GLU A 54 12.83 -3.87 7.58
CA GLU A 54 14.11 -3.39 8.13
C GLU A 54 14.09 -1.89 8.43
N ASN A 55 13.54 -1.08 7.55
CA ASN A 55 13.48 0.37 7.71
C ASN A 55 12.54 0.75 8.85
N ALA A 56 11.41 0.05 9.00
CA ALA A 56 10.53 0.21 10.16
C ALA A 56 11.21 -0.25 11.46
N ALA A 57 11.97 -1.35 11.43
CA ALA A 57 12.72 -1.82 12.59
C ALA A 57 13.80 -0.82 13.01
N LYS A 58 14.53 -0.25 12.04
CA LYS A 58 15.53 0.79 12.29
C LYS A 58 14.90 2.09 12.78
N ALA A 59 13.77 2.49 12.19
CA ALA A 59 13.14 3.78 12.47
C ALA A 59 12.33 3.80 13.77
N LEU A 60 11.60 2.73 14.05
CA LEU A 60 10.57 2.66 15.09
C LEU A 60 10.84 1.57 16.13
N GLY A 61 11.85 0.73 15.92
CA GLY A 61 12.13 -0.42 16.79
C GLY A 61 11.14 -1.56 16.64
N MET A 62 10.39 -1.61 15.54
CA MET A 62 9.30 -2.57 15.30
C MET A 62 9.52 -3.37 14.02
N SER A 63 9.28 -4.67 14.05
CA SER A 63 9.42 -5.55 12.88
C SER A 63 8.08 -6.18 12.53
N VAL A 64 7.56 -5.88 11.33
CA VAL A 64 6.36 -6.50 10.75
C VAL A 64 6.72 -6.94 9.33
N GLU A 65 6.51 -8.21 9.02
CA GLU A 65 6.73 -8.75 7.68
C GLU A 65 5.60 -8.30 6.74
N ALA A 66 5.93 -7.46 5.76
CA ALA A 66 4.98 -6.97 4.74
C ALA A 66 5.72 -6.43 3.51
N ASP A 67 5.05 -6.39 2.35
CA ASP A 67 5.58 -5.78 1.13
C ASP A 67 5.59 -4.24 1.16
N ALA A 68 4.80 -3.66 2.05
CA ALA A 68 4.87 -2.26 2.46
C ALA A 68 4.19 -2.13 3.83
N LEU A 69 4.51 -1.06 4.56
CA LEU A 69 3.96 -0.84 5.89
C LEU A 69 3.55 0.61 6.06
N MET A 70 2.27 0.86 6.29
CA MET A 70 1.77 2.17 6.67
C MET A 70 1.71 2.30 8.19
N VAL A 71 2.19 3.43 8.71
CA VAL A 71 2.23 3.73 10.14
C VAL A 71 1.63 5.11 10.37
N HIS A 72 0.79 5.26 11.40
CA HIS A 72 0.35 6.57 11.85
C HIS A 72 0.01 6.58 13.35
N LYS A 73 -0.01 7.76 13.95
CA LYS A 73 -0.48 7.95 15.33
C LYS A 73 -2.00 8.14 15.33
N PRO A 74 -2.79 7.28 16.00
CA PRO A 74 -4.23 7.50 16.16
C PRO A 74 -4.50 8.71 17.07
N LYS A 75 -5.57 9.47 16.81
CA LYS A 75 -5.90 10.69 17.58
C LYS A 75 -6.29 10.40 19.02
N ASP A 76 -6.98 9.28 19.25
CA ASP A 76 -7.62 8.94 20.53
C ASP A 76 -7.06 7.64 21.15
N ALA A 77 -5.83 7.25 20.80
CA ALA A 77 -5.21 6.05 21.35
C ALA A 77 -3.70 6.25 21.59
N THR A 78 -3.15 5.44 22.49
CA THR A 78 -1.72 5.41 22.77
C THR A 78 -1.00 4.48 21.79
N GLY A 79 0.18 4.88 21.34
CA GLY A 79 1.03 4.08 20.44
C GLY A 79 0.88 4.42 18.96
N LEU A 80 1.29 3.48 18.11
CA LEU A 80 1.27 3.60 16.65
C LEU A 80 0.31 2.57 16.07
N LEU A 81 -0.54 2.98 15.12
CA LEU A 81 -1.30 2.06 14.30
C LEU A 81 -0.47 1.67 13.09
N MET A 82 -0.34 0.38 12.87
CA MET A 82 0.43 -0.22 11.78
C MET A 82 -0.52 -0.99 10.87
N THR A 83 -0.44 -0.74 9.57
CA THR A 83 -1.23 -1.43 8.55
C THR A 83 -0.26 -2.05 7.55
N PRO A 84 -0.01 -3.38 7.64
CA PRO A 84 0.76 -4.07 6.61
C PRO A 84 -0.02 -4.04 5.29
N VAL A 85 0.72 -3.91 4.19
CA VAL A 85 0.18 -3.91 2.84
C VAL A 85 0.89 -5.02 2.07
N ASP A 86 0.14 -6.08 1.75
CA ASP A 86 0.59 -7.14 0.88
C ASP A 86 0.27 -6.76 -0.57
N ARG A 87 1.26 -6.84 -1.46
CA ARG A 87 0.99 -6.58 -2.88
C ARG A 87 0.38 -7.82 -3.49
N PRO A 88 -0.65 -7.67 -4.35
CA PRO A 88 -1.17 -8.78 -5.12
C PRO A 88 -0.03 -9.46 -5.88
N ARG A 89 0.24 -10.73 -5.56
CA ARG A 89 1.17 -11.52 -6.37
C ARG A 89 0.46 -11.81 -7.70
N GLN A 90 1.19 -11.95 -8.80
CA GLN A 90 0.58 -12.24 -10.11
C GLN A 90 -0.34 -13.48 -10.09
N SER A 91 -0.14 -14.41 -9.15
CA SER A 91 -1.02 -15.56 -8.89
C SER A 91 -2.39 -15.19 -8.30
N ASP A 92 -2.47 -14.09 -7.56
CA ASP A 92 -3.64 -13.70 -6.77
C ASP A 92 -4.64 -12.89 -7.61
N ALA A 93 -4.15 -12.21 -8.66
CA ALA A 93 -4.95 -11.42 -9.60
C ALA A 93 -5.84 -12.26 -10.53
N LEU A 94 -5.72 -13.59 -10.53
CA LEU A 94 -6.53 -14.50 -11.35
C LEU A 94 -7.73 -15.12 -10.59
N SER A 95 -7.92 -14.80 -9.30
CA SER A 95 -8.96 -15.41 -8.47
C SER A 95 -10.23 -14.56 -8.30
N GLU A 96 -10.32 -13.38 -8.93
CA GLU A 96 -11.53 -12.55 -8.94
C GLU A 96 -12.22 -12.53 -10.32
N SER A 97 -12.57 -13.70 -10.85
CA SER A 97 -13.57 -13.76 -11.93
C SER A 97 -14.21 -15.13 -12.03
N LYS A 98 -15.09 -15.48 -11.08
CA LYS A 98 -16.24 -16.38 -11.30
C LYS A 98 -17.36 -16.13 -10.29
N VAL A 99 -17.91 -14.91 -10.26
CA VAL A 99 -19.32 -14.77 -9.90
C VAL A 99 -20.11 -14.96 -11.20
N ALA A 100 -20.31 -16.23 -11.57
CA ALA A 100 -21.29 -16.58 -12.59
C ALA A 100 -22.66 -16.18 -12.05
N SER A 101 -23.10 -14.96 -12.37
CA SER A 101 -24.47 -14.53 -12.18
C SER A 101 -25.36 -15.37 -13.09
N ASN A 102 -25.82 -16.52 -12.60
CA ASN A 102 -27.02 -17.17 -13.10
C ASN A 102 -28.23 -16.30 -12.73
N LYS A 103 -28.37 -15.15 -13.41
CA LYS A 103 -29.66 -14.48 -13.55
C LYS A 103 -30.23 -14.90 -14.88
N LYS A 104 -31.30 -15.70 -14.81
CA LYS A 104 -32.24 -15.95 -15.91
C LYS A 104 -32.50 -14.63 -16.65
N GLN A 105 -32.18 -14.59 -17.93
CA GLN A 105 -32.60 -13.54 -18.83
C GLN A 105 -33.60 -14.16 -19.80
N GLU A 106 -34.87 -14.17 -19.40
CA GLU A 106 -35.98 -14.17 -20.35
C GLU A 106 -36.00 -12.80 -21.02
N THR A 107 -35.77 -12.73 -22.34
CA THR A 107 -36.57 -11.88 -23.23
C THR A 107 -36.46 -12.38 -24.66
N GLU A 108 -37.62 -12.65 -25.26
CA GLU A 108 -37.84 -13.08 -26.64
C GLU A 108 -37.52 -12.00 -27.68
N ASN A 109 -37.45 -12.49 -28.93
CA ASN A 109 -37.68 -11.81 -30.21
C ASN A 109 -36.52 -11.03 -30.87
N THR A 110 -35.86 -11.69 -31.83
CA THR A 110 -35.56 -11.04 -33.13
C THR A 110 -35.45 -12.07 -34.28
N ILE A 111 -36.52 -12.11 -35.08
CA ILE A 111 -36.63 -12.18 -36.57
C ILE A 111 -35.84 -13.25 -37.35
N GLU A 112 -36.62 -14.19 -37.90
CA GLU A 112 -36.56 -14.87 -39.21
C GLU A 112 -35.25 -14.80 -40.01
N ASN A 113 -34.52 -15.92 -40.06
CA ASN A 113 -33.51 -16.13 -41.09
C ASN A 113 -34.18 -16.68 -42.36
N VAL A 114 -34.46 -15.76 -43.27
CA VAL A 114 -34.93 -15.94 -44.64
C VAL A 114 -33.77 -16.44 -45.52
N PHE A 115 -33.61 -17.76 -45.66
CA PHE A 115 -32.96 -18.46 -46.79
C PHE A 115 -33.36 -19.94 -46.61
N GLY A 116 -34.07 -20.65 -47.50
CA GLY A 116 -34.12 -20.59 -48.95
C GLY A 116 -33.71 -21.97 -49.47
N ILE A 117 -34.73 -22.78 -49.84
CA ILE A 117 -34.75 -24.19 -50.31
C ILE A 117 -34.78 -25.26 -49.22
#